data_AF-A0A812TD37-F1
#
_entry.id   AF-A0A812TD37-F1
#
_cell.length_a   1.000
_cell.length_b   1.000
_cell.length_c   1.000
_cell.angle_alpha   90.00
_cell.angle_beta   90.00
_cell.angle_gamma   90.00
#
_symmetry.space_group_name_H-M   'P 1'
#
loop_
_entity.id
_entity.type
_entity.pdbx_description
1 polymer ?
#
loop_
_entity_poly.entity_id
_entity_poly.type
_entity_poly.pdbx_seq_one_letter_code
_entity_poly.pdbx_strand_id
1 'polypeptide(L)'
;MDRLRREVAGTLDDPAGALEVPSGQPFFLHMLAQSLRVLGDPDWEILTQGEECYANGMPLGCEKPFPRAPQVFAPRSKYRKLDETPFDPCMINYTSAELSADQLEAQFREDERAGMMIATTEGAVKQEFGEGQLLIAAMGALVKPSGQIRPLHDGTHGIRLNNSIKVLDRLEHPGPADIVEVVAQAADAGEAPFCICADIAMAHRRAKVRRKDWPRLGCKARSDSKVIWLNCVGTFGVSSAAILWARLFGCVGRWVLRVLGPGFNLQVIFVDDLHVVVVGPGKFRTLWTIICAYLLVGTPFAFHKFKGGVAVEFVGFFLSYEKACAGVSEKRLAWIIEWIDKAEGAGWYVTGRRFSEFLGRLNFVGRLLTWLRPFLAPLFSFNAVLHRGTVARMQMWLAPRESFRTDAKCEHNRIVLGGWSLQNGLDPKRAKWFSLEVKPSELPLLFREDGQSSWASTSAEYLASFAAMAAFGHLDGPK
;
A
#
# COMPACT_ATOMS: atom_id res chain seq x y z
N MET A 1 -11.04 31.18 0.98
CA MET A 1 -11.76 29.89 1.07
C MET A 1 -13.19 30.04 1.58
N ASP A 2 -13.45 30.72 2.69
CA ASP A 2 -14.80 30.76 3.27
C ASP A 2 -15.86 31.41 2.38
N ARG A 3 -15.47 32.41 1.59
CA ARG A 3 -16.33 32.95 0.52
C ARG A 3 -16.75 31.86 -0.47
N LEU A 4 -15.80 31.09 -1.00
CA LEU A 4 -16.06 30.00 -1.95
C LEU A 4 -16.94 28.91 -1.33
N ARG A 5 -16.72 28.56 -0.06
CA ARG A 5 -17.59 27.61 0.65
C ARG A 5 -19.03 28.11 0.75
N ARG A 6 -19.24 29.41 1.06
CA ARG A 6 -20.57 30.03 1.09
C ARG A 6 -21.23 30.04 -0.30
N GLU A 7 -20.48 30.35 -1.34
CA GLU A 7 -20.98 30.33 -2.72
C GLU A 7 -21.42 28.91 -3.13
N VAL A 8 -20.60 27.87 -2.86
CA VAL A 8 -20.96 26.47 -3.13
C VAL A 8 -22.10 25.99 -2.24
N ALA A 9 -22.10 26.33 -0.95
CA ALA A 9 -23.21 26.00 -0.06
C ALA A 9 -24.54 26.59 -0.57
N GLY A 10 -24.51 27.81 -1.13
CA GLY A 10 -25.68 28.46 -1.71
C GLY A 10 -26.28 27.75 -2.94
N THR A 11 -25.58 26.78 -3.53
CA THR A 11 -26.11 25.95 -4.63
C THR A 11 -26.67 24.61 -4.15
N LEU A 12 -26.70 24.36 -2.83
CA LEU A 12 -27.16 23.11 -2.24
C LEU A 12 -28.50 23.33 -1.53
N ASP A 13 -29.25 22.25 -1.32
CA ASP A 13 -30.61 22.31 -0.76
C ASP A 13 -30.66 22.88 0.67
N ASP A 14 -29.62 22.65 1.48
CA ASP A 14 -29.46 23.21 2.82
C ASP A 14 -28.09 23.90 2.95
N PRO A 15 -27.99 25.19 2.57
CA PRO A 15 -26.74 25.94 2.63
C PRO A 15 -26.21 26.12 4.07
N ALA A 16 -27.10 26.23 5.06
CA ALA A 16 -26.70 26.42 6.45
C ALA A 16 -26.07 25.14 7.01
N GLY A 17 -26.73 24.00 6.84
CA GLY A 17 -26.19 22.70 7.23
C GLY A 17 -24.95 22.32 6.42
N ALA A 18 -24.84 22.71 5.15
CA ALA A 18 -23.64 22.45 4.35
C ALA A 18 -22.38 23.09 4.97
N LEU A 19 -22.51 24.25 5.62
CA LEU A 19 -21.40 24.95 6.28
C LEU A 19 -21.11 24.43 7.69
N GLU A 20 -21.95 23.55 8.24
CA GLU A 20 -21.70 22.91 9.52
C GLU A 20 -20.56 21.89 9.40
N VAL A 21 -19.58 22.03 10.30
CA VAL A 21 -18.48 21.08 10.43
C VAL A 21 -18.74 20.24 11.68
N PRO A 22 -19.02 18.93 11.55
CA PRO A 22 -19.25 18.06 12.69
C PRO A 22 -18.08 18.10 13.67
N SER A 23 -18.38 18.09 14.97
CA SER A 23 -17.34 18.11 16.01
C SER A 23 -16.34 16.96 15.82
N GLY A 24 -15.05 17.30 15.85
CA GLY A 24 -13.94 16.37 15.64
C GLY A 24 -13.67 15.97 14.19
N GLN A 25 -14.32 16.61 13.20
CA GLN A 25 -14.04 16.41 11.78
C GLN A 25 -13.38 17.65 11.16
N PRO A 26 -12.37 17.50 10.28
CA PRO A 26 -11.90 18.61 9.46
C PRO A 26 -12.78 18.82 8.21
N PHE A 27 -13.60 17.83 7.85
CA PHE A 27 -14.35 17.82 6.60
C PHE A 27 -15.73 18.47 6.74
N PHE A 28 -16.13 19.21 5.70
CA PHE A 28 -17.51 19.70 5.52
C PHE A 28 -18.41 18.55 5.03
N LEU A 29 -18.65 17.57 5.92
CA LEU A 29 -19.34 16.32 5.58
C LEU A 29 -20.76 16.54 5.03
N HIS A 30 -21.48 17.54 5.55
CA HIS A 30 -22.83 17.87 5.08
C HIS A 30 -22.81 18.46 3.67
N MET A 31 -21.90 19.38 3.37
CA MET A 31 -21.70 19.89 2.00
C MET A 31 -21.34 18.77 1.03
N LEU A 32 -20.41 17.90 1.43
CA LEU A 32 -19.98 16.76 0.62
C LEU A 32 -21.14 15.80 0.35
N ALA A 33 -21.93 15.46 1.38
CA ALA A 33 -23.09 14.58 1.26
C ALA A 33 -24.17 15.17 0.35
N GLN A 34 -24.56 16.44 0.55
CA GLN A 34 -25.55 17.11 -0.28
C GLN A 34 -25.10 17.18 -1.74
N SER A 35 -23.83 17.51 -1.99
CA SER A 35 -23.28 17.57 -3.35
C SER A 35 -23.23 16.19 -4.01
N LEU A 36 -22.75 15.17 -3.30
CA LEU A 36 -22.67 13.80 -3.82
C LEU A 36 -24.06 13.21 -4.08
N ARG A 37 -25.08 13.58 -3.29
CA ARG A 37 -26.48 13.22 -3.54
C ARG A 37 -26.97 13.80 -4.86
N VAL A 38 -26.72 15.09 -5.12
CA VAL A 38 -27.05 15.74 -6.42
C VAL A 38 -26.32 15.05 -7.58
N LEU A 39 -25.08 14.62 -7.35
CA LEU A 39 -24.25 13.92 -8.33
C LEU A 39 -24.54 12.41 -8.45
N GLY A 40 -25.55 11.89 -7.73
CA GLY A 40 -25.94 10.47 -7.77
C GLY A 40 -24.87 9.49 -7.26
N ASP A 41 -24.01 9.90 -6.32
CA ASP A 41 -23.01 9.00 -5.75
C ASP A 41 -23.67 7.90 -4.91
N PRO A 42 -23.30 6.62 -5.06
CA PRO A 42 -23.98 5.55 -4.33
C PRO A 42 -23.67 5.51 -2.82
N ASP A 43 -22.72 6.31 -2.34
CA ASP A 43 -22.20 6.23 -0.97
C ASP A 43 -22.39 7.55 -0.19
N TRP A 44 -23.21 8.49 -0.66
CA TRP A 44 -23.34 9.81 -0.02
C TRP A 44 -23.95 9.72 1.40
N GLU A 45 -24.86 8.77 1.64
CA GLU A 45 -25.61 8.65 2.88
C GLU A 45 -24.71 8.39 4.10
N ILE A 46 -23.65 7.59 3.94
CA ILE A 46 -22.76 7.23 5.05
C ILE A 46 -22.04 8.44 5.67
N LEU A 47 -21.99 9.57 4.96
CA LEU A 47 -21.35 10.76 5.46
C LEU A 47 -22.15 11.40 6.61
N THR A 48 -23.48 11.40 6.51
CA THR A 48 -24.34 12.20 7.42
C THR A 48 -25.69 11.59 7.79
N GLN A 49 -26.14 10.51 7.16
CA GLN A 49 -27.46 9.92 7.41
C GLN A 49 -27.40 8.80 8.46
N GLY A 50 -28.35 8.84 9.41
CA GLY A 50 -28.47 7.85 10.48
C GLY A 50 -27.45 8.01 11.62
N GLU A 51 -27.54 7.10 12.60
CA GLU A 51 -26.65 7.11 13.78
C GLU A 51 -25.23 6.62 13.48
N GLU A 52 -25.07 5.73 12.49
CA GLU A 52 -23.81 5.10 12.09
C GLU A 52 -23.25 5.75 10.82
N CYS A 53 -22.82 7.00 10.93
CA CYS A 53 -22.27 7.80 9.81
C CYS A 53 -20.98 8.53 10.20
N TYR A 54 -20.25 9.11 9.25
CA TYR A 54 -18.97 9.80 9.54
C TYR A 54 -19.14 11.05 10.41
N ALA A 55 -20.29 11.73 10.34
CA ALA A 55 -20.60 12.88 11.19
C ALA A 55 -20.77 12.48 12.67
N ASN A 56 -21.47 11.38 12.94
CA ASN A 56 -21.81 10.93 14.30
C ASN A 56 -20.78 9.94 14.89
N GLY A 57 -20.15 9.14 14.04
CA GLY A 57 -19.15 8.13 14.37
C GLY A 57 -19.48 6.79 13.74
N MET A 58 -18.48 6.16 13.14
CA MET A 58 -18.61 4.86 12.50
C MET A 58 -18.44 3.72 13.51
N PRO A 59 -19.20 2.62 13.40
CA PRO A 59 -18.97 1.43 14.21
C PRO A 59 -17.59 0.81 13.91
N LEU A 60 -17.08 -0.05 14.79
CA LEU A 60 -15.86 -0.82 14.50
C LEU A 60 -16.09 -2.03 13.58
N GLY A 61 -17.32 -2.47 13.43
CA GLY A 61 -17.68 -3.66 12.64
C GLY A 61 -17.64 -4.98 13.41
N CYS A 62 -17.63 -4.94 14.75
CA CYS A 62 -17.59 -6.12 15.61
C CYS A 62 -18.96 -6.83 15.72
N GLU A 63 -20.01 -6.08 16.06
CA GLU A 63 -21.37 -6.60 16.27
C GLU A 63 -22.06 -6.87 14.93
N LYS A 64 -22.08 -5.83 14.08
CA LYS A 64 -22.64 -5.84 12.74
C LYS A 64 -21.54 -5.43 11.76
N PRO A 65 -21.38 -6.14 10.63
CA PRO A 65 -20.47 -5.70 9.59
C PRO A 65 -20.87 -4.33 9.03
N PHE A 66 -19.89 -3.61 8.50
CA PHE A 66 -20.14 -2.39 7.74
C PHE A 66 -21.11 -2.64 6.58
N PRO A 67 -22.08 -1.74 6.33
CA PRO A 67 -22.87 -1.79 5.10
C PRO A 67 -21.95 -1.80 3.88
N ARG A 68 -22.24 -2.63 2.88
CA ARG A 68 -21.48 -2.68 1.63
C ARG A 68 -21.69 -1.42 0.80
N ALA A 69 -20.69 -1.05 0.01
CA ALA A 69 -20.85 -0.12 -1.12
C ALA A 69 -20.49 -0.84 -2.44
N PRO A 70 -21.37 -1.71 -2.97
CA PRO A 70 -21.04 -2.66 -4.05
C PRO A 70 -20.74 -1.98 -5.39
N GLN A 71 -21.22 -0.76 -5.62
CA GLN A 71 -20.90 0.03 -6.81
C GLN A 71 -19.47 0.63 -6.77
N VAL A 72 -18.84 0.66 -5.59
CA VAL A 72 -17.52 1.26 -5.37
C VAL A 72 -16.47 0.18 -5.08
N PHE A 73 -16.83 -0.84 -4.28
CA PHE A 73 -15.89 -1.85 -3.81
C PHE A 73 -16.34 -3.26 -4.18
N ALA A 74 -15.40 -4.02 -4.75
CA ALA A 74 -15.57 -5.44 -4.97
C ALA A 74 -15.75 -6.21 -3.64
N PRO A 75 -16.41 -7.37 -3.64
CA PRO A 75 -16.53 -8.18 -2.44
C PRO A 75 -15.20 -8.74 -1.96
N ARG A 76 -15.00 -8.71 -0.64
CA ARG A 76 -13.89 -9.39 0.00
C ARG A 76 -14.15 -10.89 0.03
N SER A 77 -13.32 -11.63 -0.69
CA SER A 77 -13.36 -13.10 -0.75
C SER A 77 -12.23 -13.77 0.04
N LYS A 78 -11.19 -13.02 0.43
CA LYS A 78 -10.02 -13.53 1.15
C LYS A 78 -9.87 -12.84 2.50
N TYR A 79 -9.68 -13.67 3.52
CA TYR A 79 -9.44 -13.24 4.90
C TYR A 79 -8.08 -13.74 5.35
N ARG A 80 -7.34 -12.87 6.03
CA ARG A 80 -6.06 -13.24 6.61
C ARG A 80 -6.33 -14.04 7.88
N LYS A 81 -5.63 -15.16 8.06
CA LYS A 81 -5.63 -15.84 9.37
C LYS A 81 -4.91 -14.94 10.36
N LEU A 82 -5.64 -14.50 11.39
CA LEU A 82 -5.13 -13.69 12.48
C LEU A 82 -4.65 -14.58 13.62
N ASP A 83 -3.94 -13.96 14.56
CA ASP A 83 -3.48 -14.61 15.79
C ASP A 83 -4.68 -15.18 16.59
N GLU A 84 -4.48 -16.36 17.19
CA GLU A 84 -5.51 -17.13 17.91
C GLU A 84 -5.17 -17.28 19.41
N THR A 85 -4.31 -16.40 19.95
CA THR A 85 -3.99 -16.34 21.39
C THR A 85 -5.29 -16.32 22.22
N PRO A 86 -5.33 -17.00 23.38
CA PRO A 86 -6.47 -16.95 24.29
C PRO A 86 -6.91 -15.51 24.59
N PHE A 87 -8.21 -15.33 24.78
CA PHE A 87 -8.76 -14.01 25.03
C PHE A 87 -8.32 -13.49 26.40
N ASP A 88 -7.75 -12.29 26.42
CA ASP A 88 -7.43 -11.52 27.61
C ASP A 88 -7.84 -10.05 27.34
N PRO A 89 -8.77 -9.47 28.12
CA PRO A 89 -9.23 -8.12 27.91
C PRO A 89 -8.20 -7.05 28.30
N CYS A 90 -7.10 -7.40 28.99
CA CYS A 90 -6.12 -6.45 29.49
C CYS A 90 -4.68 -6.90 29.24
N MET A 91 -4.09 -6.40 28.15
CA MET A 91 -2.73 -6.72 27.77
C MET A 91 -1.71 -5.72 28.31
N ILE A 92 -0.48 -6.21 28.51
CA ILE A 92 0.69 -5.40 28.84
C ILE A 92 1.40 -4.92 27.57
N ASN A 93 2.02 -3.74 27.65
CA ASN A 93 2.73 -3.16 26.52
C ASN A 93 3.98 -3.97 26.16
N TYR A 94 4.35 -3.93 24.88
CA TYR A 94 5.61 -4.46 24.43
C TYR A 94 6.78 -3.61 24.96
N THR A 95 7.97 -4.22 25.10
CA THR A 95 9.18 -3.53 25.55
C THR A 95 9.48 -2.26 24.76
N SER A 96 9.16 -2.22 23.46
CA SER A 96 9.34 -1.03 22.63
C SER A 96 8.52 0.17 23.10
N ALA A 97 7.28 -0.07 23.54
CA ALA A 97 6.43 0.97 24.09
C ALA A 97 6.86 1.37 25.51
N GLU A 98 7.21 0.41 26.37
CA GLU A 98 7.70 0.70 27.73
C GLU A 98 8.95 1.59 27.72
N LEU A 99 9.91 1.31 26.82
CA LEU A 99 11.10 2.13 26.63
C LEU A 99 10.80 3.55 26.10
N SER A 100 9.64 3.78 25.50
CA SER A 100 9.22 5.05 24.91
C SER A 100 7.98 5.63 25.58
N ALA A 101 7.69 5.23 26.81
CA ALA A 101 6.44 5.54 27.49
C ALA A 101 6.16 7.03 27.63
N ASP A 102 7.17 7.84 27.99
CA ASP A 102 7.00 9.29 28.15
C ASP A 102 6.66 9.98 26.83
N GLN A 103 7.27 9.53 25.73
CA GLN A 103 6.97 10.04 24.39
C GLN A 103 5.57 9.58 23.94
N LEU A 104 5.15 8.37 24.29
CA LEU A 104 3.79 7.88 24.03
C LEU A 104 2.75 8.71 24.77
N GLU A 105 2.97 8.98 26.05
CA GLU A 105 2.06 9.80 26.85
C GLU A 105 1.99 11.23 26.32
N ALA A 106 3.13 11.83 25.95
CA ALA A 106 3.15 13.14 25.31
C ALA A 106 2.31 13.17 24.03
N GLN A 107 2.44 12.16 23.17
CA GLN A 107 1.62 12.04 21.95
C GLN A 107 0.13 11.84 22.28
N PHE A 108 -0.21 11.05 23.30
CA PHE A 108 -1.61 10.85 23.69
C PHE A 108 -2.24 12.13 24.26
N ARG A 109 -1.46 12.95 24.97
CA ARG A 109 -1.89 14.28 25.42
C ARG A 109 -2.13 15.23 24.24
N GLU A 110 -1.31 15.17 23.19
CA GLU A 110 -1.57 15.91 21.95
C GLU A 110 -2.84 15.43 21.27
N ASP A 111 -3.03 14.11 21.17
CA ASP A 111 -4.22 13.52 20.57
C ASP A 111 -5.48 13.84 21.39
N GLU A 112 -5.37 13.92 22.71
CA GLU A 112 -6.44 14.38 23.62
C GLU A 112 -6.81 15.85 23.39
N ARG A 113 -5.81 16.74 23.31
CA ARG A 113 -6.06 18.16 22.96
C ARG A 113 -6.71 18.32 21.59
N ALA A 114 -6.44 17.40 20.67
CA ALA A 114 -7.05 17.36 19.35
C ALA A 114 -8.42 16.65 19.32
N GLY A 115 -8.92 16.16 20.46
CA GLY A 115 -10.20 15.44 20.57
C GLY A 115 -10.18 14.05 19.93
N MET A 116 -9.00 13.50 19.64
CA MET A 116 -8.84 12.17 19.02
C MET A 116 -8.71 11.05 20.06
N MET A 117 -8.43 11.39 21.31
CA MET A 117 -8.35 10.49 22.46
C MET A 117 -8.97 11.15 23.69
N ILE A 118 -9.31 10.34 24.69
CA ILE A 118 -9.65 10.81 26.03
C ILE A 118 -8.85 10.06 27.09
N ALA A 119 -8.36 10.77 28.11
CA ALA A 119 -7.83 10.17 29.32
C ALA A 119 -8.96 9.82 30.30
N THR A 120 -8.92 8.62 30.85
CA THR A 120 -9.94 8.11 31.77
C THR A 120 -9.35 7.08 32.75
N THR A 121 -10.21 6.47 33.57
CA THR A 121 -9.88 5.38 34.47
C THR A 121 -10.85 4.22 34.26
N GLU A 122 -10.47 3.03 34.68
CA GLU A 122 -11.33 1.84 34.59
C GLU A 122 -12.69 2.05 35.28
N GLY A 123 -12.71 2.67 36.46
CA GLY A 123 -13.94 2.98 37.19
C GLY A 123 -14.87 3.92 36.42
N ALA A 124 -14.31 4.97 35.81
CA ALA A 124 -15.09 5.90 34.99
C ALA A 124 -15.64 5.22 33.72
N VAL A 125 -14.85 4.36 33.08
CA VAL A 125 -15.32 3.58 31.92
C VAL A 125 -16.45 2.63 32.32
N LYS A 126 -16.31 1.93 33.45
CA LYS A 126 -17.36 1.05 33.98
C LYS A 126 -18.65 1.82 34.26
N GLN A 127 -18.55 3.02 34.82
CA GLN A 127 -19.71 3.87 35.11
C GLN A 127 -20.41 4.37 33.85
N GLU A 128 -19.65 4.79 32.83
CA GLU A 128 -20.21 5.39 31.62
C GLU A 128 -20.69 4.35 30.59
N PHE A 129 -19.90 3.30 30.35
CA PHE A 129 -20.13 2.34 29.26
C PHE A 129 -20.66 0.99 29.74
N GLY A 130 -20.63 0.74 31.05
CA GLY A 130 -21.00 -0.52 31.65
C GLY A 130 -19.82 -1.47 31.87
N GLU A 131 -20.07 -2.49 32.69
CA GLU A 131 -19.07 -3.48 33.07
C GLU A 131 -18.69 -4.41 31.90
N GLY A 132 -17.41 -4.79 31.84
CA GLY A 132 -16.89 -5.74 30.84
C GLY A 132 -16.71 -5.19 29.42
N GLN A 133 -16.93 -3.88 29.19
CA GLN A 133 -16.78 -3.28 27.85
C GLN A 133 -15.33 -2.87 27.51
N LEU A 134 -14.52 -2.62 28.53
CA LEU A 134 -13.17 -2.11 28.36
C LEU A 134 -12.21 -3.19 27.85
N LEU A 135 -11.51 -2.89 26.76
CA LEU A 135 -10.35 -3.63 26.30
C LEU A 135 -9.12 -2.74 26.41
N ILE A 136 -8.01 -3.30 26.90
CA ILE A 136 -6.71 -2.63 26.98
C ILE A 136 -5.74 -3.38 26.05
N ALA A 137 -5.48 -2.80 24.88
CA ALA A 137 -4.54 -3.34 23.91
C ALA A 137 -3.09 -3.10 24.34
N ALA A 138 -2.21 -4.05 24.02
CA ALA A 138 -0.78 -3.85 24.09
C ALA A 138 -0.35 -2.77 23.10
N MET A 139 0.45 -1.82 23.55
CA MET A 139 1.10 -0.84 22.68
C MET A 139 2.47 -1.33 22.24
N GLY A 140 2.81 -1.07 20.98
CA GLY A 140 4.18 -1.02 20.49
C GLY A 140 4.56 0.42 20.11
N ALA A 141 5.86 0.71 20.06
CA ALA A 141 6.37 1.97 19.54
C ALA A 141 7.36 1.73 18.40
N LEU A 142 7.13 2.40 17.27
CA LEU A 142 8.07 2.43 16.14
C LEU A 142 8.80 3.77 16.15
N VAL A 143 10.12 3.73 16.37
CA VAL A 143 10.96 4.93 16.30
C VAL A 143 11.26 5.24 14.83
N LYS A 144 10.85 6.42 14.36
CA LYS A 144 11.20 6.91 13.02
C LYS A 144 12.67 7.38 13.00
N PRO A 145 13.31 7.46 11.82
CA PRO A 145 14.65 8.05 11.69
C PRO A 145 14.76 9.48 12.24
N SER A 146 13.66 10.22 12.29
CA SER A 146 13.58 11.56 12.89
C SER A 146 13.56 11.56 14.43
N GLY A 147 13.60 10.40 15.08
CA GLY A 147 13.46 10.25 16.54
C GLY A 147 12.01 10.29 17.03
N GLN A 148 11.06 10.74 16.20
CA GLN A 148 9.63 10.69 16.55
C GLN A 148 9.14 9.24 16.63
N ILE A 149 8.29 8.96 17.61
CA ILE A 149 7.65 7.66 17.72
C ILE A 149 6.34 7.62 16.94
N ARG A 150 5.97 6.41 16.50
CA ARG A 150 4.64 6.10 16.00
C ARG A 150 4.03 5.03 16.90
N PRO A 151 2.96 5.35 17.65
CA PRO A 151 2.22 4.36 18.43
C PRO A 151 1.64 3.28 17.52
N LEU A 152 1.69 2.02 17.97
CA LEU A 152 1.06 0.88 17.32
C LEU A 152 0.13 0.19 18.32
N HIS A 153 -1.18 0.23 18.06
CA HIS A 153 -2.19 -0.36 18.91
C HIS A 153 -2.45 -1.82 18.47
N ASP A 154 -2.07 -2.80 19.28
CA ASP A 154 -2.27 -4.20 18.90
C ASP A 154 -3.71 -4.64 19.12
N GLY A 155 -4.52 -4.48 18.08
CA GLY A 155 -5.92 -4.93 18.08
C GLY A 155 -6.09 -6.45 18.01
N THR A 156 -5.03 -7.27 18.03
CA THR A 156 -5.13 -8.72 17.76
C THR A 156 -4.73 -9.56 18.96
N HIS A 157 -3.50 -9.38 19.44
CA HIS A 157 -2.93 -10.26 20.47
C HIS A 157 -3.66 -10.08 21.81
N GLY A 158 -4.17 -11.18 22.36
CA GLY A 158 -4.94 -11.20 23.62
C GLY A 158 -6.35 -10.65 23.50
N ILE A 159 -6.53 -9.37 23.15
CA ILE A 159 -7.85 -8.72 23.14
C ILE A 159 -8.75 -9.14 21.95
N ARG A 160 -8.18 -9.73 20.90
CA ARG A 160 -8.89 -10.29 19.72
C ARG A 160 -9.88 -9.34 19.04
N LEU A 161 -9.72 -8.03 19.17
CA LEU A 161 -10.60 -7.02 18.56
C LEU A 161 -10.66 -7.21 17.04
N ASN A 162 -9.51 -7.32 16.38
CA ASN A 162 -9.39 -7.52 14.94
C ASN A 162 -10.06 -8.81 14.46
N ASN A 163 -10.07 -9.87 15.28
CA ASN A 163 -10.72 -11.13 14.97
C ASN A 163 -12.26 -10.98 14.95
N SER A 164 -12.80 -10.04 15.73
CA SER A 164 -14.24 -9.76 15.76
C SER A 164 -14.71 -8.82 14.63
N ILE A 165 -13.82 -7.99 14.09
CA ILE A 165 -14.15 -6.99 13.07
C ILE A 165 -14.43 -7.68 11.72
N LYS A 166 -15.63 -7.46 11.18
CA LYS A 166 -16.05 -7.96 9.87
C LYS A 166 -16.08 -6.84 8.82
N VAL A 167 -15.09 -6.86 7.94
CA VAL A 167 -15.03 -5.99 6.75
C VAL A 167 -15.42 -6.83 5.53
N LEU A 168 -16.49 -6.42 4.86
CA LEU A 168 -17.03 -7.15 3.71
C LEU A 168 -16.59 -6.56 2.36
N ASP A 169 -16.28 -5.26 2.30
CA ASP A 169 -15.68 -4.61 1.13
C ASP A 169 -14.20 -4.97 0.98
N ARG A 170 -13.76 -5.23 -0.26
CA ARG A 170 -12.35 -5.44 -0.57
C ARG A 170 -11.69 -4.09 -0.75
N LEU A 171 -10.71 -3.79 0.10
CA LEU A 171 -9.85 -2.63 -0.09
C LEU A 171 -8.88 -2.91 -1.24
N GLU A 172 -8.85 -1.99 -2.20
CA GLU A 172 -7.95 -2.03 -3.34
C GLU A 172 -7.01 -0.83 -3.26
N HIS A 173 -5.77 -1.07 -3.67
CA HIS A 173 -4.73 -0.07 -3.67
C HIS A 173 -4.06 -0.07 -5.03
N PRO A 174 -3.66 1.11 -5.55
CA PRO A 174 -2.97 1.19 -6.83
C PRO A 174 -1.70 0.33 -6.79
N GLY A 175 -1.60 -0.58 -7.75
CA GLY A 175 -0.44 -1.40 -8.04
C GLY A 175 0.39 -0.83 -9.19
N PRO A 176 1.48 -1.51 -9.57
CA PRO A 176 2.34 -1.06 -10.66
C PRO A 176 1.63 -0.88 -11.99
N ALA A 177 0.64 -1.74 -12.31
CA ALA A 177 -0.14 -1.61 -13.54
C ALA A 177 -0.90 -0.27 -13.56
N ASP A 178 -1.55 0.11 -12.46
CA ASP A 178 -2.25 1.39 -12.35
C ASP A 178 -1.28 2.57 -12.49
N ILE A 179 -0.08 2.46 -11.92
CA ILE A 179 0.96 3.49 -12.03
C ILE A 179 1.48 3.65 -13.46
N VAL A 180 1.75 2.55 -14.15
CA VAL A 180 2.17 2.56 -15.56
C VAL A 180 1.07 3.13 -16.44
N GLU A 181 -0.18 2.71 -16.21
CA GLU A 181 -1.35 3.17 -16.95
C GLU A 181 -1.57 4.69 -16.80
N VAL A 182 -1.38 5.23 -15.60
CA VAL A 182 -1.49 6.68 -15.37
C VAL A 182 -0.46 7.49 -16.17
N VAL A 183 0.75 6.95 -16.34
CA VAL A 183 1.77 7.60 -17.17
C VAL A 183 1.44 7.44 -18.66
N ALA A 184 0.98 6.26 -19.08
CA ALA A 184 0.58 6.00 -20.45
C ALA A 184 -0.57 6.90 -20.90
N GLN A 185 -1.66 6.98 -20.12
CA GLN A 185 -2.81 7.85 -20.44
C GLN A 185 -2.45 9.33 -20.49
N ALA A 186 -1.54 9.79 -19.64
CA ALA A 186 -1.05 11.17 -19.70
C ALA A 186 -0.22 11.44 -20.97
N ALA A 187 0.53 10.44 -21.45
CA ALA A 187 1.28 10.52 -22.71
C ALA A 187 0.35 10.45 -23.93
N ASP A 188 -0.66 9.57 -23.91
CA ASP A 188 -1.66 9.41 -24.97
C ASP A 188 -2.50 10.67 -25.21
N ALA A 189 -2.60 11.54 -24.20
CA ALA A 189 -3.21 12.86 -24.36
C ALA A 189 -2.46 13.76 -25.37
N GLY A 190 -1.21 13.44 -25.73
CA GLY A 190 -0.42 14.19 -26.71
C GLY A 190 -0.06 15.61 -26.26
N GLU A 191 -0.21 15.90 -24.98
CA GLU A 191 -0.23 17.24 -24.42
C GLU A 191 0.74 17.37 -23.24
N ALA A 192 1.25 18.58 -23.00
CA ALA A 192 2.26 18.80 -21.97
C ALA A 192 1.72 18.50 -20.55
N PRO A 193 2.28 17.52 -19.81
CA PRO A 193 1.79 17.10 -18.50
C PRO A 193 2.39 17.91 -17.34
N PHE A 194 1.71 17.93 -16.21
CA PHE A 194 2.25 18.35 -14.92
C PHE A 194 1.58 17.54 -13.81
N CYS A 195 2.35 17.16 -12.79
CA CYS A 195 1.84 16.35 -11.70
C CYS A 195 2.19 16.93 -10.32
N ILE A 196 1.41 16.54 -9.32
CA ILE A 196 1.70 16.76 -7.92
C ILE A 196 1.48 15.48 -7.10
N CYS A 197 2.33 15.29 -6.09
CA CYS A 197 2.09 14.39 -4.98
C CYS A 197 1.78 15.21 -3.73
N ALA A 198 0.74 14.83 -3.01
CA ALA A 198 0.25 15.45 -1.79
C ALA A 198 0.09 14.39 -0.70
N ASP A 199 0.25 14.80 0.57
CA ASP A 199 0.10 13.95 1.74
C ASP A 199 -1.07 14.47 2.58
N ILE A 200 -1.98 13.58 2.98
CA ILE A 200 -3.11 13.92 3.85
C ILE A 200 -2.76 13.60 5.30
N ALA A 201 -2.81 14.64 6.14
CA ALA A 201 -2.42 14.53 7.54
C ALA A 201 -3.38 13.64 8.33
N MET A 202 -2.81 12.63 9.00
CA MET A 202 -3.50 11.74 9.94
C MET A 202 -4.68 10.96 9.32
N ALA A 203 -4.57 10.52 8.06
CA ALA A 203 -5.58 9.78 7.29
C ALA A 203 -6.50 8.85 8.13
N HIS A 204 -5.95 7.79 8.73
CA HIS A 204 -6.75 6.83 9.52
C HIS A 204 -7.47 7.45 10.72
N ARG A 205 -6.92 8.53 11.30
CA ARG A 205 -7.51 9.25 12.44
C ARG A 205 -8.64 10.20 12.01
N ARG A 206 -8.95 10.33 10.71
CA ARG A 206 -10.06 11.16 10.22
C ARG A 206 -11.42 10.47 10.23
N ALA A 207 -11.43 9.15 10.40
CA ALA A 207 -12.67 8.43 10.64
C ALA A 207 -12.99 8.43 12.15
N LYS A 208 -14.05 9.14 12.55
CA LYS A 208 -14.58 9.07 13.91
C LYS A 208 -15.11 7.67 14.22
N VAL A 209 -14.87 7.21 15.43
CA VAL A 209 -15.45 5.97 15.95
C VAL A 209 -16.66 6.32 16.80
N ARG A 210 -17.73 5.55 16.66
CA ARG A 210 -18.95 5.70 17.46
C ARG A 210 -18.64 5.57 18.95
N ARG A 211 -19.22 6.46 19.78
CA ARG A 211 -18.92 6.57 21.22
C ARG A 211 -18.97 5.24 21.97
N LYS A 212 -20.00 4.42 21.72
CA LYS A 212 -20.16 3.11 22.39
C LYS A 212 -19.00 2.13 22.14
N ASP A 213 -18.23 2.32 21.07
CA ASP A 213 -17.11 1.45 20.70
C ASP A 213 -15.75 1.96 21.23
N TRP A 214 -15.68 3.14 21.84
CA TRP A 214 -14.43 3.70 22.40
C TRP A 214 -13.76 2.80 23.44
N PRO A 215 -14.48 2.14 24.38
CA PRO A 215 -13.87 1.23 25.35
C PRO A 215 -13.13 0.06 24.70
N ARG A 216 -13.47 -0.31 23.46
CA ARG A 216 -12.79 -1.38 22.71
C ARG A 216 -11.42 -0.95 22.18
N LEU A 217 -11.12 0.35 22.18
CA LEU A 217 -9.88 0.95 21.68
C LEU A 217 -9.01 1.52 22.81
N GLY A 218 -9.13 0.95 24.01
CA GLY A 218 -8.37 1.36 25.18
C GLY A 218 -6.91 0.91 25.11
N CYS A 219 -6.01 1.75 25.62
CA CYS A 219 -4.61 1.41 25.80
C CYS A 219 -3.99 2.22 26.95
N LYS A 220 -2.74 1.91 27.29
CA LYS A 220 -1.95 2.64 28.29
C LYS A 220 -0.60 3.05 27.71
N ALA A 221 -0.06 4.19 28.14
CA ALA A 221 1.31 4.59 27.80
C ALA A 221 2.36 3.74 28.55
N ARG A 222 2.05 3.36 29.80
CA ARG A 222 2.81 2.45 30.67
C ARG A 222 1.88 1.36 31.19
N SER A 223 2.33 0.11 31.26
CA SER A 223 1.46 -1.00 31.68
C SER A 223 0.90 -0.82 33.10
N ASP A 224 1.71 -0.24 34.00
CA ASP A 224 1.37 0.01 35.41
C ASP A 224 0.53 1.28 35.64
N SER A 225 0.28 2.07 34.60
CA SER A 225 -0.49 3.30 34.72
C SER A 225 -1.96 3.04 35.06
N LYS A 226 -2.51 3.88 35.94
CA LYS A 226 -3.96 3.96 36.20
C LYS A 226 -4.70 4.77 35.14
N VAL A 227 -3.98 5.57 34.36
CA VAL A 227 -4.56 6.36 33.27
C VAL A 227 -4.76 5.45 32.06
N ILE A 228 -5.99 5.37 31.60
CA ILE A 228 -6.40 4.64 30.41
C ILE A 228 -6.71 5.66 29.33
N TRP A 229 -6.26 5.38 28.13
CA TRP A 229 -6.47 6.22 26.97
C TRP A 229 -7.43 5.52 26.00
N LEU A 230 -8.56 6.15 25.69
CA LEU A 230 -9.50 5.62 24.70
C LEU A 230 -9.36 6.38 23.38
N ASN A 231 -9.13 5.68 22.28
CA ASN A 231 -9.18 6.31 20.96
C ASN A 231 -10.64 6.61 20.56
N CYS A 232 -10.88 7.84 20.10
CA CYS A 232 -12.19 8.29 19.61
C CYS A 232 -12.31 8.25 18.07
N VAL A 233 -11.22 7.87 17.40
CA VAL A 233 -11.06 7.84 15.94
C VAL A 233 -10.30 6.56 15.53
N GLY A 234 -10.28 6.26 14.23
CA GLY A 234 -9.49 5.15 13.69
C GLY A 234 -8.02 5.24 14.09
N THR A 235 -7.40 4.09 14.38
CA THR A 235 -6.01 4.02 14.87
C THR A 235 -5.23 2.87 14.21
N PHE A 236 -3.90 3.03 14.14
CA PHE A 236 -3.03 2.04 13.51
C PHE A 236 -3.00 0.74 14.31
N GLY A 237 -3.22 -0.37 13.59
CA GLY A 237 -3.28 -1.71 14.18
C GLY A 237 -4.71 -2.23 14.41
N VAL A 238 -5.73 -1.41 14.13
CA VAL A 238 -7.14 -1.82 14.11
C VAL A 238 -7.63 -2.02 12.68
N SER A 239 -8.27 -3.16 12.41
CA SER A 239 -8.58 -3.64 11.06
C SER A 239 -9.61 -2.79 10.29
N SER A 240 -10.48 -2.08 11.00
CA SER A 240 -11.48 -1.20 10.40
C SER A 240 -10.93 0.15 9.93
N ALA A 241 -9.80 0.62 10.50
CA ALA A 241 -9.32 1.97 10.26
C ALA A 241 -9.03 2.27 8.77
N ALA A 242 -8.45 1.30 8.06
CA ALA A 242 -8.10 1.45 6.65
C ALA A 242 -9.33 1.53 5.75
N ILE A 243 -10.35 0.69 5.96
CA ILE A 243 -11.56 0.71 5.13
C ILE A 243 -12.43 1.95 5.41
N LEU A 244 -12.49 2.38 6.68
CA LEU A 244 -13.19 3.62 7.05
C LEU A 244 -12.52 4.84 6.39
N TRP A 245 -11.20 4.91 6.42
CA TRP A 245 -10.50 5.99 5.71
C TRP A 245 -10.74 5.93 4.20
N ALA A 246 -10.55 4.76 3.58
CA ALA A 246 -10.68 4.61 2.14
C ALA A 246 -12.09 4.96 1.63
N ARG A 247 -13.13 4.62 2.41
CA ARG A 247 -14.50 4.94 2.05
C ARG A 247 -14.80 6.44 2.19
N LEU A 248 -14.37 7.07 3.29
CA LEU A 248 -14.49 8.52 3.48
C LEU A 248 -13.76 9.31 2.38
N PHE A 249 -12.47 9.01 2.18
CA PHE A 249 -11.65 9.76 1.25
C PHE A 249 -11.96 9.40 -0.22
N GLY A 250 -12.49 8.21 -0.46
CA GLY A 250 -13.08 7.84 -1.75
C GLY A 250 -14.27 8.74 -2.12
N CYS A 251 -15.13 9.10 -1.17
CA CYS A 251 -16.21 10.07 -1.41
C CYS A 251 -15.65 11.44 -1.77
N VAL A 252 -14.60 11.90 -1.07
CA VAL A 252 -13.90 13.16 -1.38
C VAL A 252 -13.32 13.13 -2.79
N GLY A 253 -12.55 12.09 -3.15
CA GLY A 253 -11.93 11.96 -4.47
C GLY A 253 -12.95 11.91 -5.60
N ARG A 254 -14.03 11.13 -5.45
CA ARG A 254 -15.13 11.08 -6.44
C ARG A 254 -15.83 12.42 -6.59
N TRP A 255 -16.06 13.15 -5.48
CA TRP A 255 -16.64 14.49 -5.54
C TRP A 255 -15.72 15.45 -6.30
N VAL A 256 -14.42 15.48 -5.99
CA VAL A 256 -13.44 16.32 -6.69
C VAL A 256 -13.43 16.01 -8.19
N LEU A 257 -13.41 14.74 -8.58
CA LEU A 257 -13.46 14.34 -9.99
C LEU A 257 -14.72 14.86 -10.69
N ARG A 258 -15.89 14.74 -10.05
CA ARG A 258 -17.16 15.13 -10.66
C ARG A 258 -17.36 16.65 -10.78
N VAL A 259 -16.89 17.45 -9.82
CA VAL A 259 -17.04 18.91 -9.89
C VAL A 259 -16.13 19.58 -10.93
N LEU A 260 -15.08 18.88 -11.38
CA LEU A 260 -14.19 19.36 -12.45
C LEU A 260 -14.76 19.15 -13.85
N GLY A 261 -15.82 18.34 -13.98
CA GLY A 261 -16.46 18.05 -15.26
C GLY A 261 -15.51 17.34 -16.24
N PRO A 262 -15.50 17.72 -17.54
CA PRO A 262 -14.81 16.97 -18.59
C PRO A 262 -13.29 17.22 -18.68
N GLY A 263 -12.72 18.07 -17.81
CA GLY A 263 -11.29 18.38 -17.87
C GLY A 263 -10.44 17.15 -17.55
N PHE A 264 -9.51 16.79 -18.45
CA PHE A 264 -8.61 15.65 -18.24
C PHE A 264 -7.81 15.83 -16.93
N ASN A 265 -7.96 14.86 -16.04
CA ASN A 265 -7.14 14.71 -14.85
C ASN A 265 -7.19 13.25 -14.40
N LEU A 266 -6.06 12.73 -13.94
CA LEU A 266 -6.00 11.42 -13.29
C LEU A 266 -5.58 11.62 -11.85
N GLN A 267 -6.26 10.93 -10.94
CA GLN A 267 -6.01 11.01 -9.51
C GLN A 267 -5.86 9.61 -8.95
N VAL A 268 -4.77 9.37 -8.23
CA VAL A 268 -4.43 8.09 -7.62
C VAL A 268 -4.25 8.30 -6.13
N ILE A 269 -4.93 7.52 -5.32
CA ILE A 269 -4.85 7.60 -3.86
C ILE A 269 -4.29 6.29 -3.32
N PHE A 270 -3.23 6.38 -2.51
CA PHE A 270 -2.70 5.26 -1.74
C PHE A 270 -2.65 5.66 -0.27
N VAL A 271 -3.66 5.26 0.51
CA VAL A 271 -3.77 5.61 1.93
C VAL A 271 -3.74 7.14 2.11
N ASP A 272 -2.66 7.71 2.64
CA ASP A 272 -2.44 9.13 2.88
C ASP A 272 -1.75 9.86 1.71
N ASP A 273 -1.23 9.14 0.72
CA ASP A 273 -0.61 9.73 -0.46
C ASP A 273 -1.64 9.94 -1.59
N LEU A 274 -1.74 11.16 -2.11
CA LEU A 274 -2.51 11.54 -3.29
C LEU A 274 -1.55 11.94 -4.41
N HIS A 275 -1.73 11.35 -5.58
CA HIS A 275 -1.06 11.74 -6.81
C HIS A 275 -2.06 12.27 -7.82
N VAL A 276 -1.75 13.39 -8.45
CA VAL A 276 -2.59 14.04 -9.46
C VAL A 276 -1.74 14.35 -10.67
N VAL A 277 -2.23 14.01 -11.87
CA VAL A 277 -1.67 14.48 -13.14
C VAL A 277 -2.73 15.21 -13.95
N VAL A 278 -2.32 16.32 -14.54
CA VAL A 278 -3.09 17.18 -15.44
C VAL A 278 -2.30 17.40 -16.73
N VAL A 279 -2.99 17.58 -17.85
CA VAL A 279 -2.37 17.76 -19.17
C VAL A 279 -2.95 18.96 -19.91
N GLY A 280 -2.25 19.43 -20.94
CA GLY A 280 -2.75 20.44 -21.87
C GLY A 280 -2.48 21.90 -21.48
N PRO A 281 -2.99 22.86 -22.26
CA PRO A 281 -2.77 24.28 -22.05
C PRO A 281 -3.46 24.80 -20.77
N GLY A 282 -4.60 24.20 -20.40
CA GLY A 282 -5.37 24.56 -19.20
C GLY A 282 -4.89 23.90 -17.90
N LYS A 283 -3.85 23.07 -17.94
CA LYS A 283 -3.47 22.16 -16.84
C LYS A 283 -3.33 22.83 -15.48
N PHE A 284 -2.73 24.02 -15.39
CA PHE A 284 -2.52 24.70 -14.12
C PHE A 284 -3.83 25.22 -13.54
N ARG A 285 -4.77 25.66 -14.38
CA ARG A 285 -6.12 26.01 -13.93
C ARG A 285 -6.85 24.78 -13.39
N THR A 286 -6.77 23.66 -14.10
CA THR A 286 -7.34 22.38 -13.64
C THR A 286 -6.73 21.95 -12.31
N LEU A 287 -5.40 22.01 -12.19
CA LEU A 287 -4.67 21.67 -10.98
C LEU A 287 -5.09 22.54 -9.79
N TRP A 288 -5.13 23.85 -9.96
CA TRP A 288 -5.58 24.76 -8.91
C TRP A 288 -7.04 24.52 -8.52
N THR A 289 -7.89 24.16 -9.49
CA THR A 289 -9.29 23.83 -9.21
C THR A 289 -9.40 22.52 -8.42
N ILE A 290 -8.58 21.51 -8.73
CA ILE A 290 -8.47 20.26 -7.95
C ILE A 290 -8.07 20.56 -6.50
N ILE A 291 -6.99 21.33 -6.30
CA ILE A 291 -6.51 21.69 -4.96
C ILE A 291 -7.58 22.49 -4.21
N CYS A 292 -8.21 23.47 -4.86
CA CYS A 292 -9.30 24.24 -4.28
C CYS A 292 -10.47 23.36 -3.88
N ALA A 293 -10.86 22.38 -4.70
CA ALA A 293 -11.94 21.45 -4.38
C ALA A 293 -11.61 20.63 -3.13
N TYR A 294 -10.44 20.00 -3.05
CA TYR A 294 -10.02 19.29 -1.84
C TYR A 294 -10.03 20.19 -0.59
N LEU A 295 -9.55 21.44 -0.70
CA LEU A 295 -9.56 22.40 0.41
C LEU A 295 -10.96 22.87 0.79
N LEU A 296 -11.86 22.97 -0.20
CA LEU A 296 -13.24 23.40 -0.01
C LEU A 296 -13.95 22.46 0.97
N VAL A 297 -13.82 21.15 0.75
CA VAL A 297 -14.41 20.12 1.63
C VAL A 297 -13.59 19.83 2.88
N GLY A 298 -12.48 20.54 3.12
CA GLY A 298 -11.75 20.50 4.38
C GLY A 298 -10.61 19.46 4.46
N THR A 299 -10.10 18.98 3.33
CA THR A 299 -8.98 18.04 3.31
C THR A 299 -7.74 18.60 4.02
N PRO A 300 -7.22 17.94 5.08
CA PRO A 300 -6.10 18.44 5.86
C PRO A 300 -4.76 18.04 5.20
N PHE A 301 -4.34 18.78 4.19
CA PHE A 301 -3.06 18.53 3.53
C PHE A 301 -1.86 18.88 4.41
N ALA A 302 -0.85 18.01 4.40
CA ALA A 302 0.49 18.31 4.88
C ALA A 302 1.29 19.04 3.78
N PHE A 303 1.01 20.33 3.57
CA PHE A 303 1.58 21.13 2.46
C PHE A 303 3.11 21.07 2.36
N HIS A 304 3.82 20.98 3.48
CA HIS A 304 5.29 20.88 3.51
C HIS A 304 5.83 19.61 2.82
N LYS A 305 4.98 18.64 2.52
CA LYS A 305 5.32 17.40 1.78
C LYS A 305 4.92 17.44 0.31
N PHE A 306 4.30 18.53 -0.16
CA PHE A 306 3.91 18.62 -1.56
C PHE A 306 5.14 18.57 -2.46
N LYS A 307 5.05 17.75 -3.50
CA LYS A 307 6.05 17.64 -4.56
C LYS A 307 5.33 17.79 -5.89
N GLY A 308 5.99 18.34 -6.90
CA GLY A 308 5.40 18.45 -8.23
C GLY A 308 6.44 18.68 -9.31
N GLY A 309 6.01 18.53 -10.56
CA GLY A 309 6.87 18.65 -11.74
C GLY A 309 6.40 17.75 -12.88
N VAL A 310 7.32 17.46 -13.80
CA VAL A 310 7.12 16.50 -14.90
C VAL A 310 7.60 15.09 -14.55
N ALA A 311 8.23 14.93 -13.38
CA ALA A 311 8.58 13.64 -12.81
C ALA A 311 8.47 13.70 -11.29
N VAL A 312 8.04 12.61 -10.65
CA VAL A 312 7.85 12.56 -9.20
C VAL A 312 8.00 11.13 -8.66
N GLU A 313 8.31 11.03 -7.37
CA GLU A 313 8.20 9.77 -6.63
C GLU A 313 6.81 9.64 -5.98
N PHE A 314 6.18 8.47 -6.12
CA PHE A 314 4.90 8.14 -5.50
C PHE A 314 4.91 6.70 -4.98
N VAL A 315 4.75 6.51 -3.66
CA VAL A 315 4.68 5.19 -2.99
C VAL A 315 5.87 4.25 -3.31
N GLY A 316 7.02 4.85 -3.67
CA GLY A 316 8.25 4.16 -4.07
C GLY A 316 8.34 3.73 -5.53
N PHE A 317 7.44 4.23 -6.37
CA PHE A 317 7.62 4.30 -7.81
C PHE A 317 8.18 5.66 -8.21
N PHE A 318 8.84 5.70 -9.36
CA PHE A 318 9.24 6.93 -10.03
C PHE A 318 8.42 7.07 -11.30
N LEU A 319 7.68 8.16 -11.44
CA LEU A 319 6.85 8.45 -12.59
C LEU A 319 7.51 9.57 -13.37
N SER A 320 7.85 9.33 -14.64
CA SER A 320 8.40 10.34 -15.55
C SER A 320 7.42 10.57 -16.69
N TYR A 321 6.73 11.70 -16.64
CA TYR A 321 5.78 12.09 -17.68
C TYR A 321 6.49 12.66 -18.91
N GLU A 322 7.66 13.27 -18.73
CA GLU A 322 8.50 13.74 -19.85
C GLU A 322 9.01 12.59 -20.74
N LYS A 323 9.31 11.42 -20.15
CA LYS A 323 9.81 10.24 -20.85
C LYS A 323 8.72 9.19 -21.10
N ALA A 324 7.48 9.48 -20.71
CA ALA A 324 6.36 8.55 -20.75
C ALA A 324 6.71 7.17 -20.15
N CYS A 325 7.39 7.13 -19.01
CA CYS A 325 7.81 5.88 -18.37
C CYS A 325 7.63 5.89 -16.85
N ALA A 326 7.44 4.70 -16.27
CA ALA A 326 7.38 4.50 -14.84
C ALA A 326 8.42 3.45 -14.40
N GLY A 327 9.02 3.68 -13.26
CA GLY A 327 10.13 2.91 -12.71
C GLY A 327 9.98 2.69 -11.20
N VAL A 328 11.00 2.07 -10.61
CA VAL A 328 11.17 2.01 -9.16
C VAL A 328 11.94 3.25 -8.71
N SER A 329 11.63 3.79 -7.53
CA SER A 329 12.38 4.94 -7.01
C SER A 329 13.84 4.60 -6.69
N GLU A 330 14.74 5.56 -6.91
CA GLU A 330 16.18 5.39 -6.71
C GLU A 330 16.49 4.95 -5.27
N LYS A 331 15.84 5.57 -4.28
CA LYS A 331 15.97 5.20 -2.87
C LYS A 331 15.63 3.73 -2.59
N ARG A 332 14.62 3.19 -3.29
CA ARG A 332 14.21 1.79 -3.10
C ARG A 332 15.19 0.84 -3.78
N LEU A 333 15.70 1.20 -4.96
CA LEU A 333 16.74 0.45 -5.65
C LEU A 333 18.05 0.43 -4.85
N ALA A 334 18.51 1.59 -4.37
CA ALA A 334 19.71 1.73 -3.55
C ALA A 334 19.66 0.83 -2.31
N TRP A 335 18.53 0.77 -1.61
CA TRP A 335 18.37 -0.12 -0.46
C TRP A 335 18.56 -1.60 -0.82
N ILE A 336 18.06 -2.04 -1.98
CA ILE A 336 18.19 -3.43 -2.43
C ILE A 336 19.65 -3.75 -2.75
N ILE A 337 20.33 -2.85 -3.46
CA ILE A 337 21.75 -2.97 -3.81
C ILE A 337 22.59 -3.01 -2.53
N GLU A 338 22.42 -2.05 -1.63
CA GLU A 338 23.13 -2.02 -0.35
C GLU A 338 22.90 -3.28 0.50
N TRP A 339 21.68 -3.85 0.44
CA TRP A 339 21.39 -5.09 1.15
C TRP A 339 22.19 -6.26 0.54
N ILE A 340 22.26 -6.34 -0.79
CA ILE A 340 23.03 -7.35 -1.52
C ILE A 340 24.51 -7.22 -1.18
N ASP A 341 25.08 -6.02 -1.24
CA ASP A 341 26.48 -5.77 -0.92
C ASP A 341 26.82 -6.18 0.52
N LYS A 342 25.91 -5.90 1.47
CA LYS A 342 26.06 -6.31 2.88
C LYS A 342 25.97 -7.82 3.05
N ALA A 343 25.07 -8.48 2.31
CA ALA A 343 24.96 -9.94 2.35
C ALA A 343 26.20 -10.61 1.76
N GLU A 344 26.71 -10.10 0.63
CA GLU A 344 27.93 -10.57 -0.01
C GLU A 344 29.16 -10.38 0.87
N GLY A 345 29.35 -9.18 1.43
CA GLY A 345 30.44 -8.90 2.37
C GLY A 345 30.39 -9.75 3.64
N ALA A 346 29.21 -10.26 4.01
CA ALA A 346 29.02 -11.20 5.11
C ALA A 346 29.06 -12.68 4.66
N GLY A 347 29.49 -12.99 3.44
CA GLY A 347 29.60 -14.36 2.92
C GLY A 347 28.26 -15.07 2.72
N TRP A 348 27.19 -14.28 2.50
CA TRP A 348 25.80 -14.69 2.32
C TRP A 348 25.14 -15.33 3.56
N TYR A 349 25.65 -15.02 4.76
CA TYR A 349 24.98 -15.37 6.01
C TYR A 349 23.93 -14.32 6.37
N VAL A 350 22.65 -14.71 6.33
CA VAL A 350 21.52 -13.80 6.57
C VAL A 350 20.55 -14.38 7.60
N THR A 351 19.94 -13.51 8.39
CA THR A 351 18.85 -13.92 9.30
C THR A 351 17.55 -14.08 8.51
N GLY A 352 16.70 -15.03 8.89
CA GLY A 352 15.40 -15.26 8.23
C GLY A 352 14.54 -14.01 8.15
N ARG A 353 14.53 -13.19 9.22
CA ARG A 353 13.86 -11.90 9.22
C ARG A 353 14.39 -10.95 8.13
N ARG A 354 15.71 -10.75 8.05
CA ARG A 354 16.31 -9.83 7.06
C ARG A 354 16.10 -10.33 5.63
N PHE A 355 16.17 -11.64 5.43
CA PHE A 355 15.92 -12.25 4.14
C PHE A 355 14.45 -12.10 3.70
N SER A 356 13.49 -12.33 4.59
CA SER A 356 12.07 -12.06 4.35
C SER A 356 11.82 -10.59 3.97
N GLU A 357 12.46 -9.64 4.66
CA GLU A 357 12.36 -8.21 4.36
C GLU A 357 12.91 -7.87 2.97
N PHE A 358 14.08 -8.42 2.61
CA PHE A 358 14.67 -8.29 1.29
C PHE A 358 13.76 -8.87 0.20
N LEU A 359 13.31 -10.11 0.36
CA LEU A 359 12.48 -10.79 -0.62
C LEU A 359 11.13 -10.08 -0.83
N GLY A 360 10.54 -9.52 0.24
CA GLY A 360 9.33 -8.70 0.15
C GLY A 360 9.53 -7.45 -0.71
N ARG A 361 10.65 -6.74 -0.54
CA ARG A 361 11.00 -5.56 -1.34
C ARG A 361 11.38 -5.91 -2.78
N LEU A 362 12.09 -7.02 -2.96
CA LEU A 362 12.44 -7.51 -4.29
C LEU A 362 11.19 -7.97 -5.07
N ASN A 363 10.23 -8.62 -4.41
CA ASN A 363 8.94 -8.94 -5.00
C ASN A 363 8.17 -7.68 -5.41
N PHE A 364 8.22 -6.60 -4.62
CA PHE A 364 7.65 -5.32 -5.04
C PHE A 364 8.27 -4.83 -6.35
N VAL A 365 9.61 -4.87 -6.48
CA VAL A 365 10.31 -4.52 -7.74
C VAL A 365 9.89 -5.45 -8.88
N GLY A 366 9.81 -6.76 -8.63
CA GLY A 366 9.38 -7.76 -9.60
C GLY A 366 7.93 -7.59 -10.08
N ARG A 367 7.09 -6.80 -9.38
CA ARG A 367 5.76 -6.45 -9.90
C ARG A 367 5.82 -5.40 -11.02
N LEU A 368 6.91 -4.63 -11.14
CA LEU A 368 7.14 -3.70 -12.24
C LEU A 368 8.09 -4.33 -13.28
N LEU A 369 9.19 -4.92 -12.83
CA LEU A 369 10.14 -5.67 -13.66
C LEU A 369 9.69 -7.14 -13.73
N THR A 370 8.64 -7.40 -14.50
CA THR A 370 7.95 -8.70 -14.52
C THR A 370 8.84 -9.87 -14.91
N TRP A 371 9.88 -9.63 -15.72
CA TRP A 371 10.90 -10.63 -16.09
C TRP A 371 11.76 -11.12 -14.91
N LEU A 372 11.80 -10.39 -13.78
CA LEU A 372 12.49 -10.87 -12.58
C LEU A 372 11.69 -11.94 -11.81
N ARG A 373 10.36 -12.00 -12.00
CA ARG A 373 9.48 -12.86 -11.17
C ARG A 373 9.84 -14.35 -11.20
N PRO A 374 10.17 -14.96 -12.37
CA PRO A 374 10.57 -16.37 -12.41
C PRO A 374 11.79 -16.68 -11.54
N PHE A 375 12.73 -15.74 -11.45
CA PHE A 375 13.96 -15.89 -10.65
C PHE A 375 13.74 -15.72 -9.14
N LEU A 376 12.58 -15.23 -8.71
CA LEU A 376 12.26 -15.11 -7.28
C LEU A 376 11.78 -16.43 -6.68
N ALA A 377 11.33 -17.39 -7.49
CA ALA A 377 10.74 -18.63 -6.99
C ALA A 377 11.68 -19.42 -6.05
N PRO A 378 12.97 -19.62 -6.38
CA PRO A 378 13.90 -20.29 -5.45
C PRO A 378 14.08 -19.53 -4.13
N LEU A 379 14.05 -18.18 -4.18
CA LEU A 379 14.15 -17.34 -2.99
C LEU A 379 12.94 -17.50 -2.07
N PHE A 380 11.73 -17.59 -2.65
CA PHE A 380 10.51 -17.86 -1.89
C PHE A 380 10.52 -19.25 -1.27
N SER A 381 10.99 -20.27 -1.99
CA SER A 381 11.15 -21.62 -1.45
C SER A 381 12.11 -21.63 -0.26
N PHE A 382 13.26 -20.94 -0.37
CA PHE A 382 14.20 -20.81 0.74
C PHE A 382 13.60 -20.04 1.92
N ASN A 383 12.87 -18.94 1.66
CA ASN A 383 12.21 -18.16 2.71
C ASN A 383 11.12 -18.95 3.45
N ALA A 384 10.42 -19.86 2.75
CA ALA A 384 9.34 -20.65 3.33
C ALA A 384 9.83 -21.63 4.41
N VAL A 385 11.06 -22.12 4.29
CA VAL A 385 11.67 -23.05 5.24
C VAL A 385 12.58 -22.37 6.27
N LEU A 386 12.88 -21.09 6.10
CA LEU A 386 13.77 -20.33 6.96
C LEU A 386 13.01 -19.66 8.11
N HIS A 387 13.21 -20.16 9.33
CA HIS A 387 12.63 -19.53 10.53
C HIS A 387 13.23 -18.12 10.76
N ARG A 388 12.41 -17.17 11.25
CA ARG A 388 12.78 -15.74 11.35
C ARG A 388 14.03 -15.46 12.18
N GLY A 389 14.23 -16.23 13.24
CA GLY A 389 15.38 -16.12 14.14
C GLY A 389 16.63 -16.87 13.68
N THR A 390 16.53 -17.68 12.63
CA THR A 390 17.64 -18.53 12.17
C THR A 390 18.57 -17.73 11.28
N VAL A 391 19.88 -17.87 11.49
CA VAL A 391 20.91 -17.44 10.55
C VAL A 391 21.21 -18.61 9.62
N ALA A 392 21.10 -18.39 8.32
CA ALA A 392 21.42 -19.40 7.32
C ALA A 392 22.32 -18.80 6.25
N ARG A 393 23.21 -19.62 5.70
CA ARG A 393 23.97 -19.26 4.51
C ARG A 393 23.10 -19.49 3.28
N MET A 394 22.91 -18.46 2.48
CA MET A 394 22.17 -18.56 1.23
C MET A 394 23.05 -19.28 0.18
N GLN A 395 22.87 -20.59 0.05
CA GLN A 395 23.73 -21.42 -0.81
C GLN A 395 23.57 -21.13 -2.31
N MET A 396 22.45 -20.54 -2.74
CA MET A 396 22.20 -20.20 -4.15
C MET A 396 23.12 -19.11 -4.73
N TRP A 397 23.86 -18.38 -3.88
CA TRP A 397 24.74 -17.29 -4.31
C TRP A 397 26.21 -17.53 -3.93
N LEU A 398 26.56 -18.78 -3.62
CA LEU A 398 27.97 -19.16 -3.55
C LEU A 398 28.54 -19.12 -4.97
N ALA A 399 29.18 -17.99 -5.29
CA ALA A 399 29.98 -17.68 -6.47
C ALA A 399 29.59 -18.53 -7.69
N PRO A 400 28.80 -18.01 -8.66
CA PRO A 400 28.30 -18.84 -9.75
C PRO A 400 29.49 -19.55 -10.38
N ARG A 401 29.65 -20.84 -10.07
CA ARG A 401 30.31 -21.74 -10.99
C ARG A 401 29.34 -21.75 -12.13
N GLU A 402 29.65 -20.94 -13.13
CA GLU A 402 29.00 -20.92 -14.42
C GLU A 402 28.72 -22.39 -14.76
N SER A 403 27.45 -22.80 -14.71
CA SER A 403 27.10 -24.23 -14.77
C SER A 403 27.00 -24.69 -16.22
N PHE A 404 26.72 -23.74 -17.11
CA PHE A 404 26.64 -23.90 -18.54
C PHE A 404 26.80 -22.55 -19.23
N ARG A 405 27.14 -22.59 -20.52
CA ARG A 405 27.07 -21.46 -21.45
C ARG A 405 26.01 -21.74 -22.49
N THR A 406 25.29 -20.70 -22.86
CA THR A 406 24.24 -20.77 -23.88
C THR A 406 24.40 -19.67 -24.89
N ASP A 407 23.90 -19.93 -26.08
CA ASP A 407 23.79 -18.97 -27.16
C ASP A 407 22.50 -19.22 -27.93
N ALA A 408 22.00 -18.20 -28.60
CA ALA A 408 20.84 -18.30 -29.47
C ALA A 408 21.08 -17.56 -30.78
N LYS A 409 21.00 -18.31 -31.89
CA LYS A 409 21.15 -17.74 -33.22
C LYS A 409 19.78 -17.53 -33.86
N CYS A 410 19.40 -16.27 -34.04
CA CYS A 410 18.21 -15.88 -34.75
C CYS A 410 18.49 -15.82 -36.26
N GLU A 411 17.82 -16.68 -37.03
CA GLU A 411 17.88 -16.68 -38.49
C GLU A 411 16.46 -16.54 -39.07
N HIS A 412 16.38 -16.29 -40.37
CA HIS A 412 15.10 -16.20 -41.05
C HIS A 412 14.41 -17.57 -41.01
N ASN A 413 13.16 -17.62 -40.53
CA ASN A 413 12.33 -18.82 -40.34
C ASN A 413 12.87 -19.89 -39.38
N ARG A 414 13.91 -19.59 -38.57
CA ARG A 414 14.34 -20.49 -37.49
C ARG A 414 15.16 -19.78 -36.42
N ILE A 415 15.13 -20.32 -35.21
CA ILE A 415 16.05 -19.95 -34.13
C ILE A 415 16.78 -21.21 -33.68
N VAL A 416 18.11 -21.15 -33.59
CA VAL A 416 18.91 -22.25 -33.05
C VAL A 416 19.34 -21.89 -31.64
N LEU A 417 18.88 -22.67 -30.66
CA LEU A 417 19.29 -22.59 -29.27
C LEU A 417 20.42 -23.58 -29.06
N GLY A 418 21.52 -23.15 -28.46
CA GLY A 418 22.65 -24.01 -28.16
C GLY A 418 23.18 -23.78 -26.76
N GLY A 419 23.77 -24.81 -26.17
CA GLY A 419 24.48 -24.65 -24.92
C GLY A 419 25.28 -25.86 -24.53
N TRP A 420 26.23 -25.65 -23.62
CA TRP A 420 27.12 -26.69 -23.11
C TRP A 420 27.37 -26.52 -21.61
N SER A 421 27.47 -27.64 -20.91
CA SER A 421 27.70 -27.69 -19.47
C SER A 421 29.18 -27.52 -19.14
N LEU A 422 29.45 -26.78 -18.08
CA LEU A 422 30.80 -26.53 -17.55
C LEU A 422 31.16 -27.46 -16.38
N GLN A 423 30.33 -28.48 -16.12
CA GLN A 423 30.54 -29.44 -15.04
C GLN A 423 31.91 -30.16 -15.12
N ASN A 424 32.42 -30.37 -16.35
CA ASN A 424 33.70 -31.05 -16.62
C ASN A 424 34.84 -30.07 -16.99
N GLY A 425 34.69 -28.78 -16.70
CA GLY A 425 35.66 -27.74 -17.04
C GLY A 425 35.37 -27.05 -18.38
N LEU A 426 36.34 -26.24 -18.85
CA LEU A 426 36.19 -25.35 -20.01
C LEU A 426 36.52 -26.01 -21.36
N ASP A 427 36.74 -27.33 -21.43
CA ASP A 427 36.97 -28.04 -22.69
C ASP A 427 35.62 -28.45 -23.32
N PRO A 428 35.17 -27.78 -24.40
CA PRO A 428 33.86 -28.07 -25.00
C PRO A 428 33.76 -29.49 -25.55
N LYS A 429 34.88 -30.15 -25.86
CA LYS A 429 34.89 -31.53 -26.37
C LYS A 429 34.53 -32.57 -25.30
N ARG A 430 34.63 -32.20 -24.03
CA ARG A 430 34.33 -33.07 -22.87
C ARG A 430 33.02 -32.72 -22.18
N ALA A 431 32.31 -31.72 -22.70
CA ALA A 431 31.10 -31.21 -22.13
C ALA A 431 29.84 -31.88 -22.69
N LYS A 432 28.82 -32.00 -21.83
CA LYS A 432 27.45 -32.25 -22.31
C LYS A 432 26.99 -31.00 -23.04
N TRP A 433 26.36 -31.16 -24.20
CA TRP A 433 25.83 -30.05 -24.97
C TRP A 433 24.46 -30.39 -25.53
N PHE A 434 23.71 -29.35 -25.92
CA PHE A 434 22.46 -29.49 -26.66
C PHE A 434 22.44 -28.48 -27.81
N SER A 435 21.64 -28.80 -28.83
CA SER A 435 21.23 -27.87 -29.87
C SER A 435 19.79 -28.16 -30.24
N LEU A 436 18.94 -27.15 -30.23
CA LEU A 436 17.52 -27.23 -30.54
C LEU A 436 17.18 -26.19 -31.58
N GLU A 437 16.45 -26.59 -32.61
CA GLU A 437 15.88 -25.67 -33.59
C GLU A 437 14.44 -25.36 -33.19
N VAL A 438 14.07 -24.08 -33.21
CA VAL A 438 12.71 -23.59 -32.98
C VAL A 438 12.20 -22.97 -34.27
N LYS A 439 11.05 -23.43 -34.75
CA LYS A 439 10.39 -22.96 -35.98
C LYS A 439 9.21 -22.04 -35.66
N PRO A 440 8.78 -21.20 -36.63
CA PRO A 440 7.60 -20.35 -36.49
C PRO A 440 6.32 -21.12 -36.10
N SER A 441 6.19 -22.38 -36.54
CA SER A 441 5.05 -23.24 -36.21
C SER A 441 5.02 -23.69 -34.74
N GLU A 442 6.17 -23.70 -34.07
CA GLU A 442 6.30 -24.19 -32.69
C GLU A 442 6.17 -23.05 -31.68
N LEU A 443 6.77 -21.90 -31.99
CA LEU A 443 6.76 -20.72 -31.12
C LEU A 443 6.60 -19.42 -31.93
N PRO A 444 5.40 -19.16 -32.51
CA PRO A 444 5.18 -18.05 -33.45
C PRO A 444 5.47 -16.68 -32.85
N LEU A 445 5.36 -16.53 -31.52
CA LEU A 445 5.60 -15.28 -30.79
C LEU A 445 7.04 -14.74 -30.92
N LEU A 446 8.02 -15.57 -31.30
CA LEU A 446 9.40 -15.12 -31.53
C LEU A 446 9.68 -14.67 -32.97
N PHE A 447 8.70 -14.81 -33.85
CA PHE A 447 8.83 -14.50 -35.27
C PHE A 447 7.86 -13.40 -35.66
N ARG A 448 8.30 -12.50 -36.54
CA ARG A 448 7.40 -11.63 -37.28
C ARG A 448 6.67 -12.44 -38.36
N GLU A 449 5.61 -11.88 -38.92
CA GLU A 449 4.86 -12.51 -40.02
C GLU A 449 5.75 -12.83 -41.23
N ASP A 450 6.81 -12.04 -41.43
CA ASP A 450 7.81 -12.25 -42.48
C ASP A 450 8.90 -13.27 -42.10
N GLY A 451 8.80 -13.94 -40.96
CA GLY A 451 9.78 -14.95 -40.52
C GLY A 451 11.05 -14.40 -39.87
N GLN A 452 11.19 -13.08 -39.68
CA GLN A 452 12.33 -12.51 -38.97
C GLN A 452 12.23 -12.69 -37.45
N SER A 453 13.35 -13.06 -36.83
CA SER A 453 13.45 -13.36 -35.40
C SER A 453 14.50 -12.51 -34.64
N SER A 454 15.29 -11.69 -35.35
CA SER A 454 16.38 -10.90 -34.76
C SER A 454 15.92 -9.90 -33.68
N TRP A 455 14.68 -9.40 -33.79
CA TRP A 455 14.07 -8.53 -32.78
C TRP A 455 13.85 -9.23 -31.44
N ALA A 456 13.79 -10.56 -31.45
CA ALA A 456 13.55 -11.41 -30.29
C ALA A 456 14.82 -12.07 -29.75
N SER A 457 16.02 -11.62 -30.16
CA SER A 457 17.31 -12.22 -29.77
C SER A 457 17.48 -12.41 -28.27
N THR A 458 17.15 -11.40 -27.46
CA THR A 458 17.19 -11.50 -25.99
C THR A 458 16.21 -12.55 -25.45
N SER A 459 15.02 -12.67 -26.05
CA SER A 459 14.04 -13.69 -25.66
C SER A 459 14.51 -15.10 -26.05
N ALA A 460 15.20 -15.22 -27.19
CA ALA A 460 15.80 -16.47 -27.64
C ALA A 460 16.97 -16.90 -26.74
N GLU A 461 17.83 -15.98 -26.32
CA GLU A 461 18.91 -16.25 -25.35
C GLU A 461 18.36 -16.69 -23.99
N TYR A 462 17.27 -16.06 -23.54
CA TYR A 462 16.57 -16.49 -22.33
C TYR A 462 15.98 -17.90 -22.47
N LEU A 463 15.36 -18.21 -23.61
CA LEU A 463 14.86 -19.54 -23.91
C LEU A 463 15.99 -20.59 -23.96
N ALA A 464 17.16 -20.23 -24.51
CA ALA A 464 18.35 -21.10 -24.49
C ALA A 464 18.82 -21.37 -23.07
N SER A 465 18.79 -20.37 -22.17
CA SER A 465 19.11 -20.54 -20.75
C SER A 465 18.12 -21.48 -20.06
N PHE A 466 16.83 -21.36 -20.36
CA PHE A 466 15.80 -22.27 -19.83
C PHE A 466 15.97 -23.70 -20.35
N ALA A 467 16.23 -23.86 -21.65
CA ALA A 467 16.50 -25.15 -22.27
C ALA A 467 17.74 -25.82 -21.66
N ALA A 468 18.79 -25.05 -21.36
CA ALA A 468 19.99 -25.55 -20.67
C ALA A 468 19.69 -26.05 -19.25
N MET A 469 18.86 -25.31 -18.49
CA MET A 469 18.44 -25.76 -17.17
C MET A 469 17.71 -27.10 -17.24
N ALA A 470 16.85 -27.30 -18.24
CA ALA A 470 16.17 -28.56 -18.46
C ALA A 470 17.15 -29.67 -18.90
N ALA A 471 17.95 -29.41 -19.94
CA ALA A 471 18.85 -30.39 -20.55
C ALA A 471 19.95 -30.89 -19.58
N PHE A 472 20.38 -30.03 -18.65
CA PHE A 472 21.40 -30.37 -17.66
C PHE A 472 20.84 -30.73 -16.28
N GLY A 473 19.52 -30.87 -16.14
CA GLY A 473 18.87 -31.38 -14.93
C GLY A 473 18.86 -30.40 -13.75
N HIS A 474 18.88 -29.09 -14.02
CA HIS A 474 18.79 -28.04 -12.99
C HIS A 474 17.35 -27.71 -12.59
N LEU A 475 16.35 -28.21 -13.32
CA LEU A 475 14.91 -27.99 -13.02
C LEU A 475 14.33 -29.05 -12.08
N ASP A 476 14.98 -30.20 -11.98
CA ASP A 476 14.61 -31.23 -11.03
C ASP A 476 15.09 -30.79 -9.63
N GLY A 477 14.20 -30.79 -8.64
CA GLY A 477 14.55 -30.41 -7.26
C GLY A 477 15.70 -31.24 -6.69
N PRO A 478 16.26 -30.86 -5.53
CA PRO A 478 17.36 -31.62 -4.93
C PRO A 478 16.93 -33.08 -4.74
N LYS A 479 17.73 -34.02 -5.26
CA LYS A 479 17.62 -35.43 -4.91
C LYS A 479 18.08 -35.67 -3.49
#